data_AF-A0A9X0KX13-F1
#
_entry.id   AF-A0A9X0KX13-F1
#
_cell.length_a   1.000
_cell.length_b   1.000
_cell.length_c   1.000
_cell.angle_alpha   90.00
_cell.angle_beta   90.00
_cell.angle_gamma   90.00
#
_symmetry.space_group_name_H-M   'P 1'
#
loop_
_entity.id
_entity.type
_entity.pdbx_description
1 polymer ?
#
loop_
_entity_poly.entity_id
_entity_poly.type
_entity_poly.pdbx_seq_one_letter_code
_entity_poly.pdbx_strand_id
1 'polypeptide(L)' 'QDYFSILVKKHGNIKWSQTATARQDYLNSCPGADQSYTQKINDKFGKVRG' A
#
# COMPACT_ATOMS: atom_id res chain seq x y z
N GLN A 1 -5.02 3.01 -11.10
CA GLN A 1 -5.31 2.23 -9.88
C GLN A 1 -4.99 3.11 -8.70
N ASP A 2 -5.83 3.09 -7.67
CA ASP A 2 -5.69 4.00 -6.54
C ASP A 2 -5.07 3.27 -5.35
N TYR A 3 -4.30 4.00 -4.55
CA TYR A 3 -3.61 3.44 -3.39
C TYR A 3 -4.56 2.67 -2.45
N PHE A 4 -5.71 3.25 -2.12
CA PHE A 4 -6.67 2.62 -1.20
C PHE A 4 -7.49 1.48 -1.82
N SER A 5 -7.61 1.44 -3.16
CA SER A 5 -8.30 0.34 -3.84
C SER A 5 -7.50 -0.97 -3.83
N ILE A 6 -6.20 -0.91 -3.51
CA ILE A 6 -5.35 -2.09 -3.33
C ILE A 6 -5.72 -2.77 -2.02
N LEU A 7 -6.34 -3.95 -2.09
CA LEU A 7 -6.69 -4.80 -0.97
C LEU A 7 -6.36 -6.25 -1.30
N VAL A 8 -5.41 -6.82 -0.57
CA VAL A 8 -5.11 -8.25 -0.65
C VAL A 8 -6.04 -8.98 0.32
N LYS A 9 -6.86 -9.90 -0.22
CA LYS A 9 -7.80 -10.70 0.57
C LYS A 9 -7.41 -12.18 0.52
N LYS A 10 -7.56 -12.87 1.64
CA LYS A 10 -7.44 -14.33 1.74
C LYS A 10 -8.59 -14.88 2.56
N HIS A 11 -9.35 -15.79 1.95
CA HIS A 11 -10.57 -16.38 2.53
C HIS A 11 -11.55 -15.29 3.03
N GLY A 12 -11.85 -14.31 2.18
CA GLY A 12 -12.75 -13.19 2.50
C GLY A 12 -12.18 -12.10 3.42
N ASN A 13 -11.09 -12.38 4.14
CA ASN A 13 -10.49 -11.45 5.09
C ASN A 13 -9.36 -10.65 4.46
N ILE A 14 -9.28 -9.35 4.79
CA ILE A 14 -8.18 -8.49 4.34
C ILE A 14 -6.90 -8.88 5.08
N LYS A 15 -5.83 -9.08 4.31
CA LYS A 15 -4.48 -9.30 4.83
C LYS A 15 -3.76 -7.96 4.82
N TRP A 16 -3.86 -7.23 5.92
CA TRP A 16 -3.29 -5.87 6.03
C TRP A 16 -1.79 -5.83 5.77
N SER A 17 -1.03 -6.82 6.22
CA SER A 17 0.41 -6.87 5.95
C SER A 17 0.71 -7.00 4.44
N GLN A 18 0.01 -7.89 3.74
CA GLN A 18 0.18 -8.07 2.29
C GLN A 18 -0.36 -6.88 1.50
N THR A 19 -1.43 -6.26 1.99
CA THR A 19 -1.99 -5.03 1.44
C THR A 19 -0.98 -3.88 1.55
N ALA A 20 -0.33 -3.72 2.70
CA ALA A 20 0.71 -2.72 2.89
C ALA A 20 1.91 -2.95 1.96
N THR A 21 2.32 -4.21 1.73
CA THR A 21 3.37 -4.52 0.75
C THR A 21 2.95 -4.13 -0.66
N ALA A 22 1.77 -4.56 -1.12
CA ALA A 22 1.28 -4.21 -2.46
C ALA A 22 1.09 -2.69 -2.65
N ARG A 23 0.70 -1.99 -1.58
CA ARG A 23 0.61 -0.53 -1.54
C ARG A 23 1.98 0.15 -1.61
N GLN A 24 3.01 -0.40 -0.96
CA GLN A 24 4.38 0.06 -1.09
C GLN A 24 4.87 -0.09 -2.54
N ASP A 25 4.63 -1.25 -3.14
CA ASP A 25 5.06 -1.55 -4.51
C ASP A 25 4.40 -0.60 -5.51
N TYR A 26 3.12 -0.29 -5.31
CA TYR A 26 2.41 0.73 -6.08
C TYR A 26 3.07 2.10 -5.97
N LEU A 27 3.37 2.58 -4.75
CA LEU A 27 4.02 3.88 -4.58
C LEU A 27 5.43 3.90 -5.17
N ASN A 28 6.17 2.79 -5.06
CA ASN A 28 7.51 2.64 -5.62
C ASN A 28 7.51 2.56 -7.15
N SER A 29 6.37 2.23 -7.78
CA SER A 29 6.23 2.22 -9.24
C SER A 29 6.17 3.63 -9.85
N CYS A 30 5.93 4.68 -9.04
CA CYS A 30 5.83 6.05 -9.49
C CYS A 30 7.22 6.61 -9.87
N PRO A 31 7.48 6.93 -11.16
CA PRO A 31 8.76 7.51 -11.57
C PRO A 31 8.97 8.87 -10.90
N GLY A 32 10.12 9.07 -10.28
CA GLY A 32 10.46 10.31 -9.57
C GLY A 32 9.86 10.45 -8.17
N ALA A 33 9.16 9.43 -7.66
CA ALA A 33 8.75 9.39 -6.27
C ALA A 33 9.98 9.16 -5.37
N ASP A 34 10.13 10.00 -4.35
CA ASP A 34 11.14 9.83 -3.32
C ASP A 34 10.72 8.69 -2.38
N GLN A 35 11.55 7.64 -2.35
CA GLN A 35 11.30 6.42 -1.59
C GLN A 35 11.11 6.67 -0.09
N SER A 36 11.74 7.71 0.46
CA SER A 36 11.58 8.06 1.88
C SER A 36 10.16 8.56 2.18
N TYR A 37 9.54 9.28 1.24
CA TYR A 37 8.17 9.74 1.38
C TYR A 37 7.16 8.64 1.04
N THR A 38 7.43 7.78 0.05
CA THR A 38 6.56 6.62 -0.23
C THR A 38 6.48 5.70 0.98
N GLN A 39 7.62 5.44 1.63
CA GLN A 39 7.69 4.68 2.87
C GLN A 39 6.84 5.34 3.98
N LYS A 40 7.01 6.65 4.24
CA LYS A 40 6.23 7.38 5.26
C LYS A 40 4.72 7.33 5.00
N ILE A 41 4.30 7.48 3.74
CA ILE A 41 2.89 7.37 3.34
C ILE A 41 2.39 5.96 3.69
N ASN A 42 3.15 4.94 3.31
CA ASN A 42 2.74 3.56 3.50
C ASN A 42 2.82 3.09 4.96
N ASP A 43 3.74 3.60 5.75
CA ASP A 43 3.81 3.35 7.19
C ASP A 43 2.57 3.93 7.89
N LYS A 44 2.09 5.09 7.43
CA LYS A 44 0.91 5.74 7.98
C LYS A 44 -0.40 5.11 7.51
N PHE A 45 -0.50 4.70 6.25
CA PHE A 45 -1.77 4.33 5.62
C PHE A 45 -1.83 2.90 5.04
N GLY A 46 -0.73 2.15 5.02
CA GLY A 46 -0.64 0.84 4.37
C GLY A 46 -1.55 -0.22 4.96
N LYS A 47 -1.93 -0.06 6.23
CA LYS A 47 -2.77 -1.02 6.97
C LYS A 47 -4.16 -0.47 7.35
N VAL A 48 -4.56 0.69 6.82
CA VAL A 48 -5.89 1.26 7.09
C VAL A 48 -6.85 1.01 5.93
N ARG A 49 -8.15 1.04 6.24
CA ARG A 49 -9.20 0.73 5.26
C ARG A 49 -9.24 1.70 4.09
N GLY A 50 -8.90 2.97 4.33
CA GLY A 50 -8.97 4.02 3.32
C GLY A 50 -10.40 4.46 3.08
#